data_AF-A0A1E4FCY7-F1
#
_entry.id   AF-A0A1E4FCY7-F1
#
_cell.length_a   1.000
_cell.length_b   1.000
_cell.length_c   1.000
_cell.angle_alpha   90.00
_cell.angle_beta   90.00
_cell.angle_gamma   90.00
#
_symmetry.space_group_name_H-M   'P 1'
#
loop_
_entity.id
_entity.type
_entity.pdbx_description
1 polymer ?
#
loop_
_entity_poly.entity_id
_entity_poly.type
_entity_poly.pdbx_seq_one_letter_code
_entity_poly.pdbx_strand_id
1 'polypeptide(L)'
;MVLAAPPALRGIERVIVLDTETTGLQSYDKIITLAALCIEGNSLIQRSLYLCFDPRKDSHPQAEAVHGWDNWTTRFQDLFADHADDIHEWMQWGDKLVMHNAQYDMHYLQREMRKSERQPLAHPTFCTMERARGIWRGQKAGLDDCIARIGGKRRAGRHNALEDAFYTASLYLHFNGRHLSVPHVDKWPMPRNYKEPTPRHFRDTPPRSGGRRCFRRGLTGRRALDSSR
;
A
#
# COMPACT_ATOMS: atom_id res chain seq x y z
N MET A 1 -14.81 6.50 13.20
CA MET A 1 -14.62 5.35 14.11
C MET A 1 -13.32 4.65 13.74
N VAL A 2 -12.29 4.80 14.56
CA VAL A 2 -11.05 4.01 14.45
C VAL A 2 -11.41 2.65 15.02
N LEU A 3 -11.54 1.62 14.18
CA LEU A 3 -11.71 0.26 14.69
C LEU A 3 -10.35 -0.18 15.21
N ALA A 4 -10.19 -0.15 16.54
CA ALA A 4 -9.03 -0.73 17.23
C ALA A 4 -8.82 -2.18 16.76
N ALA A 5 -7.57 -2.59 16.63
CA ALA A 5 -7.25 -3.96 16.23
C ALA A 5 -7.77 -4.97 17.29
N PRO A 6 -8.48 -6.04 16.88
CA PRO A 6 -8.87 -7.10 17.80
C PRO A 6 -7.62 -7.80 18.37
N PRO A 7 -7.70 -8.33 19.60
CA PRO A 7 -6.56 -8.96 20.25
C PRO A 7 -6.06 -10.16 19.45
N ALA A 8 -4.74 -10.33 19.43
CA ALA A 8 -4.11 -11.43 18.72
C ALA A 8 -4.56 -12.79 19.28
N LEU A 9 -5.28 -13.59 18.48
CA LEU A 9 -5.48 -15.02 18.75
C LEU A 9 -4.10 -15.70 18.68
N ARG A 10 -3.65 -16.28 19.80
CA ARG A 10 -2.34 -16.96 19.89
C ARG A 10 -2.32 -18.19 18.96
N GLY A 11 -1.27 -18.30 18.15
CA GLY A 11 -1.00 -19.49 17.31
C GLY A 11 -1.56 -19.47 15.89
N ILE A 12 -2.24 -18.39 15.48
CA ILE A 12 -2.71 -18.22 14.09
C ILE A 12 -1.86 -17.14 13.42
N GLU A 13 -1.13 -17.52 12.36
CA GLU A 13 -0.33 -16.59 11.56
C GLU A 13 -1.22 -15.55 10.88
N ARG A 14 -0.84 -14.27 10.99
CA ARG A 14 -1.44 -13.16 10.25
C ARG A 14 -0.54 -12.73 9.12
N VAL A 15 -1.09 -12.76 7.92
CA VAL A 15 -0.41 -12.32 6.71
C VAL A 15 -1.08 -11.06 6.22
N ILE A 16 -0.31 -9.99 6.09
CA ILE A 16 -0.77 -8.75 5.47
C ILE A 16 -0.34 -8.77 4.01
N VAL A 17 -1.32 -8.82 3.13
CA VAL A 17 -1.10 -8.76 1.68
C VAL A 17 -1.31 -7.33 1.24
N LEU A 18 -0.35 -6.73 0.54
CA LEU A 18 -0.48 -5.34 0.13
C LEU A 18 -0.01 -5.11 -1.30
N ASP A 19 -0.45 -3.99 -1.85
CA ASP A 19 -0.02 -3.47 -3.15
C ASP A 19 -0.01 -1.93 -3.11
N THR A 20 0.89 -1.32 -3.88
CA THR A 20 1.01 0.14 -3.99
C THR A 20 1.00 0.61 -5.44
N GLU A 21 0.17 1.62 -5.72
CA GLU A 21 0.31 2.42 -6.93
C GLU A 21 1.23 3.60 -6.67
N THR A 22 2.06 3.96 -7.66
CA THR A 22 3.11 4.96 -7.50
C THR A 22 3.13 5.93 -8.68
N THR A 23 3.74 7.10 -8.51
CA THR A 23 3.88 8.11 -9.60
C THR A 23 4.73 7.64 -10.78
N GLY A 24 5.34 6.45 -10.72
CA GLY A 24 6.25 5.91 -11.71
C GLY A 24 7.12 4.81 -11.10
N LEU A 25 8.05 4.29 -11.89
CA LEU A 25 8.89 3.14 -11.50
C LEU A 25 10.29 3.53 -10.99
N GLN A 26 10.59 4.83 -10.88
CA GLN A 26 11.91 5.33 -10.51
C GLN A 26 12.07 5.43 -8.99
N SER A 27 13.31 5.33 -8.49
CA SER A 27 13.59 5.31 -7.05
C SER A 27 13.07 6.53 -6.25
N TYR A 28 12.84 7.65 -6.94
CA TYR A 28 12.30 8.90 -6.39
C TYR A 28 10.77 9.05 -6.52
N ASP A 29 10.08 8.14 -7.23
CA ASP A 29 8.61 8.16 -7.35
C ASP A 29 7.93 7.90 -6.02
N LYS A 30 6.68 8.30 -5.85
CA LYS A 30 5.98 8.24 -4.56
C LYS A 30 4.69 7.44 -4.63
N ILE A 31 4.29 6.89 -3.49
CA ILE A 31 3.03 6.17 -3.33
C ILE A 31 1.87 7.14 -3.56
N ILE A 32 0.93 6.72 -4.41
CA ILE A 32 -0.35 7.37 -4.68
C ILE A 32 -1.47 6.63 -3.99
N THR A 33 -1.49 5.29 -4.06
CA THR A 33 -2.44 4.48 -3.30
C THR A 33 -1.76 3.31 -2.64
N LEU A 34 -2.31 2.88 -1.51
CA LEU A 34 -1.89 1.71 -0.76
C LEU A 34 -3.13 0.93 -0.40
N ALA A 35 -3.16 -0.34 -0.77
CA ALA A 35 -4.15 -1.28 -0.27
C ALA A 35 -3.47 -2.39 0.52
N ALA A 36 -4.09 -2.81 1.62
CA ALA A 36 -3.66 -3.92 2.41
C ALA A 36 -4.87 -4.75 2.87
N LEU A 37 -4.75 -6.06 2.71
CA LEU A 37 -5.69 -7.08 3.15
C LEU A 37 -5.02 -7.92 4.24
N CYS A 38 -5.83 -8.58 5.06
CA CYS A 38 -5.32 -9.51 6.05
C CYS A 38 -5.88 -10.91 5.81
N ILE A 39 -5.00 -11.89 5.94
CA ILE A 39 -5.33 -13.31 6.01
C ILE A 39 -4.96 -13.77 7.42
N GLU A 40 -5.91 -14.38 8.13
CA GLU A 40 -5.64 -15.06 9.39
C GLU A 40 -5.72 -16.57 9.15
N GLY A 41 -4.60 -17.26 9.37
CA GLY A 41 -4.46 -18.67 9.05
C GLY A 41 -4.59 -18.93 7.54
N ASN A 42 -5.78 -19.36 7.12
CA ASN A 42 -6.08 -19.67 5.71
C ASN A 42 -7.27 -18.88 5.15
N SER A 43 -7.76 -17.89 5.90
CA SER A 43 -8.98 -17.17 5.55
C SER A 43 -8.70 -15.68 5.45
N LEU A 44 -9.11 -15.10 4.32
CA LEU A 44 -9.16 -13.65 4.17
C LEU A 44 -10.19 -13.09 5.16
N ILE A 45 -9.77 -12.17 6.01
CA ILE A 45 -10.70 -11.46 6.88
C ILE A 45 -11.30 -10.26 6.14
N GLN A 46 -12.56 -9.91 6.43
CA GLN A 46 -13.26 -8.78 5.81
C GLN A 46 -12.82 -7.43 6.39
N ARG A 47 -11.51 -7.21 6.48
CA ARG A 47 -10.90 -5.95 6.91
C ARG A 47 -9.82 -5.58 5.90
N SER A 48 -9.95 -4.40 5.31
CA SER A 48 -8.96 -3.84 4.39
C SER A 48 -8.58 -2.43 4.81
N LEU A 49 -7.33 -2.07 4.55
CA LEU A 49 -6.86 -0.69 4.56
C LEU A 49 -6.70 -0.28 3.10
N TYR A 50 -7.46 0.70 2.63
CA TYR A 50 -7.29 1.24 1.28
C TYR A 50 -7.28 2.76 1.34
N LEU A 51 -6.14 3.36 0.97
CA LEU A 51 -5.85 4.79 1.11
C LEU A 51 -5.28 5.37 -0.19
N CYS A 52 -5.52 6.66 -0.42
CA CYS A 52 -4.87 7.46 -1.46
C CYS A 52 -4.19 8.70 -0.89
N PHE A 53 -3.17 9.18 -1.59
CA PHE A 53 -2.32 10.26 -1.10
C PHE A 53 -2.02 11.30 -2.18
N ASP A 54 -1.73 12.51 -1.73
CA ASP A 54 -1.05 13.54 -2.50
C ASP A 54 0.47 13.24 -2.51
N PRO A 55 1.05 12.79 -3.63
CA PRO A 55 2.49 12.52 -3.72
C PRO A 55 3.34 13.81 -3.75
N ARG A 56 2.73 15.00 -3.78
CA ARG A 56 3.39 16.29 -4.02
C ARG A 56 4.27 16.30 -5.28
N LYS A 57 3.86 15.52 -6.28
CA LYS A 57 4.53 15.32 -7.55
C LYS A 57 3.49 14.89 -8.60
N ASP A 58 3.77 15.14 -9.87
CA ASP A 58 2.97 14.65 -10.98
C ASP A 58 3.39 13.22 -11.35
N SER A 59 2.42 12.39 -11.72
CA SER A 59 2.66 11.03 -12.19
C SER A 59 3.32 11.04 -13.57
N HIS A 60 4.17 10.05 -13.83
CA HIS A 60 4.61 9.75 -15.18
C HIS A 60 3.39 9.35 -16.03
N PRO A 61 3.27 9.80 -17.29
CA PRO A 61 2.08 9.53 -18.10
C PRO A 61 1.74 8.04 -18.25
N GLN A 62 2.74 7.18 -18.30
CA GLN A 62 2.53 5.72 -18.36
C GLN A 62 1.95 5.16 -17.05
N ALA A 63 2.37 5.66 -15.89
CA ALA A 63 1.81 5.25 -14.61
C ALA A 63 0.35 5.71 -14.50
N GLU A 64 0.08 6.97 -14.86
CA GLU A 64 -1.29 7.50 -14.87
C GLU A 64 -2.20 6.72 -15.83
N ALA A 65 -1.71 6.30 -16.99
CA ALA A 65 -2.47 5.45 -17.91
C ALA A 65 -2.82 4.08 -17.30
N VAL A 66 -1.93 3.52 -16.47
CA VAL A 66 -2.09 2.23 -15.80
C VAL A 66 -3.09 2.30 -14.66
N HIS A 67 -2.94 3.24 -13.71
CA HIS A 67 -3.73 3.28 -12.47
C HIS A 67 -4.83 4.36 -12.45
N GLY A 68 -4.77 5.35 -13.35
CA GLY A 68 -5.84 6.35 -13.54
C GLY A 68 -5.90 7.47 -12.52
N TRP A 69 -4.84 7.65 -11.73
CA TRP A 69 -4.76 8.69 -10.71
C TRP A 69 -4.05 9.90 -11.27
N ASP A 70 -4.84 10.88 -11.68
CA ASP A 70 -4.35 12.10 -12.29
C ASP A 70 -3.88 13.13 -11.25
N ASN A 71 -3.07 14.08 -11.71
CA ASN A 71 -2.51 15.13 -10.85
C ASN A 71 -3.58 16.02 -10.22
N TRP A 72 -4.69 16.31 -10.91
CA TRP A 72 -5.76 17.14 -10.35
C TRP A 72 -6.38 16.45 -9.15
N THR A 73 -6.78 15.18 -9.30
CA THR A 73 -7.41 14.40 -8.24
C THR A 73 -6.49 14.22 -7.04
N THR A 74 -5.21 13.88 -7.28
CA THR A 74 -4.25 13.62 -6.19
C THR A 74 -3.91 14.87 -5.37
N ARG A 75 -3.99 16.09 -5.93
CA ARG A 75 -3.71 17.36 -5.22
C ARG A 75 -4.62 17.65 -4.04
N PHE A 76 -5.81 17.05 -4.00
CA PHE A 76 -6.79 17.26 -2.93
C PHE A 76 -6.68 16.23 -1.80
N GLN A 77 -5.94 15.14 -2.01
CA GLN A 77 -5.86 14.03 -1.06
C GLN A 77 -4.96 14.39 0.13
N ASP A 78 -5.00 13.57 1.18
CA ASP A 78 -4.09 13.70 2.33
C ASP A 78 -2.65 13.33 1.96
N LEU A 79 -1.67 13.71 2.77
CA LEU A 79 -0.31 13.18 2.62
C LEU A 79 -0.23 11.78 3.21
N PHE A 80 0.74 11.00 2.74
CA PHE A 80 1.11 9.73 3.40
C PHE A 80 1.37 9.92 4.90
N ALA A 81 2.08 11.00 5.26
CA ALA A 81 2.42 11.32 6.65
C ALA A 81 1.19 11.55 7.55
N ASP A 82 0.05 11.96 6.99
CA ASP A 82 -1.18 12.16 7.77
C ASP A 82 -1.81 10.84 8.23
N HIS A 83 -1.46 9.72 7.55
CA HIS A 83 -1.96 8.36 7.80
C HIS A 83 -0.85 7.37 8.18
N ALA A 84 0.39 7.84 8.38
CA ALA A 84 1.54 6.96 8.60
C ALA A 84 1.43 6.14 9.89
N ASP A 85 0.79 6.67 10.93
CA ASP A 85 0.49 5.93 12.17
C ASP A 85 -0.46 4.75 11.90
N ASP A 86 -1.58 5.01 11.24
CA ASP A 86 -2.58 3.98 10.91
C ASP A 86 -1.99 2.88 10.02
N ILE A 87 -1.18 3.26 9.03
CA ILE A 87 -0.49 2.31 8.15
C ILE A 87 0.52 1.49 8.96
N HIS A 88 1.33 2.14 9.81
CA HIS A 88 2.32 1.45 10.62
C HIS A 88 1.65 0.46 11.59
N GLU A 89 0.61 0.87 12.31
CA GLU A 89 -0.18 -0.02 13.19
C GLU A 89 -0.76 -1.21 12.40
N TRP A 90 -1.31 -0.96 11.21
CA TRP A 90 -1.85 -2.03 10.36
C TRP A 90 -0.79 -3.05 9.96
N MET A 91 0.41 -2.61 9.58
CA MET A 91 1.49 -3.52 9.20
C MET A 91 2.04 -4.29 10.40
N GLN A 92 2.17 -3.64 11.57
CA GLN A 92 2.61 -4.27 12.83
C GLN A 92 1.65 -5.33 13.35
N TRP A 93 0.40 -5.31 12.89
CA TRP A 93 -0.56 -6.35 13.22
C TRP A 93 -0.29 -7.68 12.48
N GLY A 94 0.49 -7.65 11.39
CA GLY A 94 0.89 -8.82 10.62
C GLY A 94 2.18 -9.46 11.11
N ASP A 95 2.25 -10.80 11.06
CA ASP A 95 3.49 -11.54 11.28
C ASP A 95 4.38 -11.56 10.01
N LYS A 96 3.77 -11.33 8.84
CA LYS A 96 4.41 -11.39 7.52
C LYS A 96 3.75 -10.43 6.54
N LEU A 97 4.56 -9.81 5.67
CA LEU A 97 4.08 -8.99 4.56
C LEU A 97 4.20 -9.77 3.24
N VAL A 98 3.15 -9.75 2.43
CA VAL A 98 3.09 -10.41 1.12
C VAL A 98 2.78 -9.39 0.04
N MET A 99 3.58 -9.39 -1.02
CA MET A 99 3.43 -8.51 -2.17
C MET A 99 3.82 -9.22 -3.46
N HIS A 100 3.36 -8.71 -4.59
CA HIS A 100 3.78 -9.16 -5.91
C HIS A 100 4.89 -8.24 -6.44
N ASN A 101 6.15 -8.65 -6.27
CA ASN A 101 7.37 -7.81 -6.38
C ASN A 101 7.71 -7.06 -5.08
N ALA A 102 7.84 -7.79 -3.97
CA ALA A 102 7.96 -7.22 -2.63
C ALA A 102 9.08 -6.18 -2.44
N GLN A 103 10.20 -6.31 -3.15
CA GLN A 103 11.28 -5.32 -3.09
C GLN A 103 10.79 -3.92 -3.53
N TYR A 104 9.90 -3.86 -4.51
CA TYR A 104 9.33 -2.63 -5.05
C TYR A 104 8.51 -1.90 -3.99
N ASP A 105 7.46 -2.53 -3.45
CA ASP A 105 6.59 -1.93 -2.44
C ASP A 105 7.37 -1.57 -1.18
N MET A 106 8.25 -2.45 -0.71
CA MET A 106 9.07 -2.17 0.48
C MET A 106 9.99 -0.98 0.30
N HIS A 107 10.55 -0.76 -0.89
CA HIS A 107 11.39 0.41 -1.14
C HIS A 107 10.63 1.71 -0.87
N TYR A 108 9.42 1.85 -1.42
CA TYR A 108 8.62 3.06 -1.22
C TYR A 108 8.05 3.15 0.19
N LEU A 109 7.50 2.06 0.73
CA LEU A 109 6.94 2.02 2.08
C LEU A 109 7.97 2.42 3.13
N GLN A 110 9.16 1.81 3.09
CA GLN A 110 10.22 2.13 4.06
C GLN A 110 10.66 3.60 3.94
N ARG A 111 10.68 4.14 2.72
CA ARG A 111 11.04 5.55 2.50
C ARG A 111 9.97 6.49 3.05
N GLU A 112 8.69 6.21 2.84
CA GLU A 112 7.60 7.03 3.38
C GLU A 112 7.48 6.91 4.91
N MET A 113 7.75 5.73 5.49
CA MET A 113 7.85 5.55 6.95
C MET A 113 8.97 6.40 7.55
N ARG A 114 10.18 6.36 6.95
CA ARG A 114 11.31 7.19 7.40
C ARG A 114 11.00 8.68 7.31
N LYS A 115 10.40 9.15 6.21
CA LYS A 115 10.00 10.56 6.04
C LYS A 115 8.92 10.99 7.02
N SER A 116 8.14 10.06 7.52
CA SER A 116 7.07 10.30 8.49
C SER A 116 7.53 10.07 9.94
N GLU A 117 8.85 9.91 10.17
CA GLU A 117 9.42 9.65 11.50
C GLU A 117 8.79 8.43 12.18
N ARG A 118 8.57 7.35 11.41
CA ARG A 118 8.12 6.05 11.93
C ARG A 118 9.22 5.01 11.87
N GLN A 119 9.10 4.02 12.75
CA GLN A 119 10.04 2.91 12.77
C GLN A 119 9.96 2.13 11.45
N PRO A 120 11.09 1.58 10.97
CA PRO A 120 11.09 0.73 9.79
C PRO A 120 10.21 -0.51 9.97
N LEU A 121 9.59 -0.96 8.89
CA LEU A 121 8.85 -2.21 8.87
C LEU A 121 9.85 -3.38 8.84
N ALA A 122 10.05 -4.08 9.96
CA ALA A 122 11.05 -5.16 10.09
C ALA A 122 10.48 -6.58 9.83
N HIS A 123 9.24 -6.65 9.33
CA HIS A 123 8.53 -7.90 9.10
C HIS A 123 9.22 -8.79 8.05
N PRO A 124 9.19 -10.12 8.19
CA PRO A 124 9.47 -11.04 7.10
C PRO A 124 8.60 -10.72 5.88
N THR A 125 9.20 -10.71 4.70
CA THR A 125 8.51 -10.47 3.43
C THR A 125 8.44 -11.73 2.59
N PHE A 126 7.33 -11.92 1.87
CA PHE A 126 7.18 -12.97 0.87
C PHE A 126 6.78 -12.36 -0.48
N CYS A 127 7.58 -12.63 -1.51
CA CYS A 127 7.35 -12.14 -2.86
C CYS A 127 6.64 -13.21 -3.71
N THR A 128 5.37 -12.97 -4.06
CA THR A 128 4.63 -13.93 -4.89
C THR A 128 5.20 -14.04 -6.31
N MET A 129 5.80 -12.96 -6.84
CA MET A 129 6.50 -12.98 -8.13
C MET A 129 7.73 -13.88 -8.12
N GLU A 130 8.56 -13.82 -7.07
CA GLU A 130 9.73 -14.71 -6.93
C GLU A 130 9.30 -16.17 -6.78
N ARG A 131 8.27 -16.42 -5.98
CA ARG A 131 7.68 -17.75 -5.85
C ARG A 131 7.18 -18.27 -7.20
N ALA A 132 6.47 -17.44 -7.96
CA ALA A 132 5.98 -17.76 -9.29
C ALA A 132 7.13 -18.11 -10.25
N ARG A 133 8.22 -17.32 -10.27
CA ARG A 133 9.40 -17.61 -11.10
C ARG A 133 10.07 -18.94 -10.73
N GLY A 134 10.04 -19.33 -9.46
CA GLY A 134 10.57 -20.60 -9.00
C GLY A 134 9.74 -21.82 -9.47
N ILE A 135 8.41 -21.70 -9.46
CA ILE A 135 7.46 -22.75 -9.86
C ILE A 135 7.33 -22.81 -11.39
N TRP A 136 7.08 -21.67 -12.04
CA TRP A 136 6.84 -21.55 -13.49
C TRP A 136 8.08 -21.02 -14.20
N ARG A 137 9.17 -21.79 -14.13
CA ARG A 137 10.48 -21.41 -14.67
C ARG A 137 10.42 -21.06 -16.16
N GLY A 138 11.09 -19.97 -16.54
CA GLY A 138 11.16 -19.47 -17.93
C GLY A 138 9.90 -18.77 -18.43
N GLN A 139 8.85 -18.67 -17.61
CA GLN A 139 7.60 -18.02 -18.00
C GLN A 139 7.47 -16.60 -17.40
N LYS A 140 6.61 -15.78 -18.00
CA LYS A 140 6.25 -14.47 -17.45
C LYS A 140 5.60 -14.62 -16.08
N ALA A 141 6.02 -13.77 -15.15
CA ALA A 141 5.60 -13.80 -13.76
C ALA A 141 4.96 -12.46 -13.33
N GLY A 142 4.39 -11.68 -14.25
CA GLY A 142 3.56 -10.54 -13.87
C GLY A 142 2.27 -11.02 -13.20
N LEU A 143 1.62 -10.14 -12.42
CA LEU A 143 0.47 -10.54 -11.61
C LEU A 143 -0.63 -11.14 -12.48
N ASP A 144 -1.01 -10.44 -13.56
CA ASP A 144 -2.03 -10.91 -14.51
C ASP A 144 -1.64 -12.23 -15.18
N ASP A 145 -0.37 -12.43 -15.53
CA ASP A 145 0.11 -13.71 -16.07
C ASP A 145 -0.06 -14.84 -15.03
N CYS A 146 0.24 -14.56 -13.77
CA CYS A 146 0.11 -15.52 -12.67
C CYS A 146 -1.36 -15.87 -12.40
N ILE A 147 -2.23 -14.85 -12.38
CA ILE A 147 -3.67 -15.01 -12.17
C ILE A 147 -4.30 -15.81 -13.30
N ALA A 148 -3.92 -15.54 -14.55
CA ALA A 148 -4.36 -16.31 -15.72
C ALA A 148 -4.07 -17.81 -15.58
N ARG A 149 -2.89 -18.17 -15.06
CA ARG A 149 -2.48 -19.57 -14.86
C ARG A 149 -3.30 -20.32 -13.83
N ILE A 150 -3.76 -19.62 -12.80
CA ILE A 150 -4.59 -20.22 -11.74
C ILE A 150 -6.09 -20.15 -12.09
N GLY A 151 -6.43 -19.86 -13.35
CA GLY A 151 -7.80 -19.83 -13.88
C GLY A 151 -8.55 -18.52 -13.62
N GLY A 152 -7.89 -17.48 -13.10
CA GLY A 152 -8.46 -16.16 -12.91
C GLY A 152 -8.26 -15.25 -14.12
N LYS A 153 -8.97 -14.12 -14.16
CA LYS A 153 -8.74 -13.08 -15.16
C LYS A 153 -9.14 -11.71 -14.59
N ARG A 154 -8.28 -10.71 -14.78
CA ARG A 154 -8.61 -9.32 -14.50
C ARG A 154 -9.76 -8.86 -15.39
N ARG A 155 -10.76 -8.19 -14.81
CA ARG A 155 -11.80 -7.52 -15.58
C ARG A 155 -11.19 -6.26 -16.19
N ALA A 156 -11.50 -5.99 -17.45
CA ALA A 156 -10.95 -4.85 -18.16
C ALA A 156 -11.08 -3.55 -17.33
N GLY A 157 -10.02 -2.78 -17.27
CA GLY A 157 -9.94 -1.63 -16.37
C GLY A 157 -8.50 -1.22 -16.12
N ARG A 158 -8.34 -0.15 -15.35
CA ARG A 158 -7.04 0.31 -14.85
C ARG A 158 -6.65 -0.51 -13.63
N HIS A 159 -5.35 -0.62 -13.36
CA HIS A 159 -4.86 -1.22 -12.13
C HIS A 159 -5.37 -0.44 -10.92
N ASN A 160 -5.67 -1.19 -9.87
CA ASN A 160 -6.19 -0.67 -8.64
C ASN A 160 -5.52 -1.45 -7.50
N ALA A 161 -4.81 -0.75 -6.61
CA ALA A 161 -4.11 -1.40 -5.51
C ALA A 161 -4.97 -2.40 -4.72
N LEU A 162 -6.27 -2.11 -4.53
CA LEU A 162 -7.15 -3.03 -3.81
C LEU A 162 -7.39 -4.32 -4.60
N GLU A 163 -7.68 -4.20 -5.89
CA GLU A 163 -7.81 -5.35 -6.79
C GLU A 163 -6.51 -6.17 -6.84
N ASP A 164 -5.37 -5.50 -6.96
CA ASP A 164 -4.05 -6.11 -7.07
C ASP A 164 -3.66 -6.81 -5.75
N ALA A 165 -4.03 -6.24 -4.59
CA ALA A 165 -3.90 -6.90 -3.30
C ALA A 165 -4.79 -8.16 -3.20
N PHE A 166 -6.02 -8.13 -3.73
CA PHE A 166 -6.88 -9.32 -3.77
C PHE A 166 -6.32 -10.42 -4.67
N TYR A 167 -5.80 -10.06 -5.84
CA TYR A 167 -5.13 -11.00 -6.73
C TYR A 167 -3.86 -11.56 -6.09
N THR A 168 -3.05 -10.73 -5.46
CA THR A 168 -1.86 -11.16 -4.72
C THR A 168 -2.22 -12.11 -3.59
N ALA A 169 -3.32 -11.85 -2.86
CA ALA A 169 -3.82 -12.73 -1.81
C ALA A 169 -4.28 -14.09 -2.36
N SER A 170 -5.00 -14.07 -3.49
CA SER A 170 -5.43 -15.29 -4.18
C SER A 170 -4.24 -16.14 -4.64
N LEU A 171 -3.23 -15.49 -5.22
CA LEU A 171 -2.00 -16.16 -5.65
C LEU A 171 -1.18 -16.71 -4.47
N TYR A 172 -1.07 -15.95 -3.39
CA TYR A 172 -0.40 -16.40 -2.16
C TYR A 172 -1.09 -17.64 -1.58
N LEU A 173 -2.42 -17.62 -1.45
CA LEU A 173 -3.18 -18.76 -0.96
C LEU A 173 -3.09 -19.97 -1.90
N HIS A 174 -3.07 -19.75 -3.21
CA HIS A 174 -2.84 -20.80 -4.20
C HIS A 174 -1.51 -21.53 -3.99
N PHE A 175 -0.41 -20.79 -3.76
CA PHE A 175 0.89 -21.39 -3.47
C PHE A 175 0.94 -22.17 -2.16
N ASN A 176 -0.03 -21.94 -1.26
CA ASN A 176 -0.21 -22.66 0.00
C ASN A 176 -1.34 -23.71 -0.08
N GLY A 177 -1.76 -24.11 -1.28
CA GLY A 177 -2.75 -25.18 -1.49
C GLY A 177 -4.20 -24.78 -1.16
N ARG A 178 -4.48 -23.47 -1.11
CA ARG A 178 -5.81 -22.92 -0.83
C ARG A 178 -6.33 -22.13 -2.03
N HIS A 179 -7.64 -21.91 -2.09
CA HIS A 179 -8.26 -21.10 -3.12
C HIS A 179 -8.98 -19.92 -2.48
N LEU A 180 -8.78 -18.72 -3.04
CA LEU A 180 -9.55 -17.54 -2.74
C LEU A 180 -10.14 -17.01 -4.04
N SER A 181 -11.46 -16.98 -4.11
CA SER A 181 -12.17 -16.31 -5.18
C SER A 181 -12.09 -14.80 -4.97
N VAL A 182 -11.49 -14.10 -5.92
CA VAL A 182 -11.44 -12.63 -5.91
C VAL A 182 -12.86 -12.09 -6.09
N PRO A 183 -13.30 -11.11 -5.28
CA PRO A 183 -14.62 -10.52 -5.39
C PRO A 183 -14.94 -10.05 -6.81
N HIS A 184 -16.15 -10.37 -7.24
CA HIS A 184 -16.65 -9.96 -8.54
C HIS A 184 -17.50 -8.70 -8.37
N VAL A 185 -16.88 -7.55 -8.59
CA VAL A 185 -17.53 -6.24 -8.45
C VAL A 185 -17.54 -5.51 -9.79
N ASP A 186 -18.56 -4.69 -10.03
CA ASP A 186 -18.61 -3.83 -11.23
C ASP A 186 -17.63 -2.66 -11.10
N LYS A 187 -17.41 -2.19 -9.87
CA LYS A 187 -16.46 -1.14 -9.54
C LYS A 187 -15.88 -1.39 -8.15
N TRP A 188 -14.55 -1.35 -8.04
CA TRP A 188 -13.87 -1.38 -6.75
C TRP A 188 -14.20 -0.12 -5.93
N PRO A 189 -14.38 -0.22 -4.60
CA PRO A 189 -14.67 0.92 -3.76
C PRO A 189 -13.52 1.94 -3.82
N MET A 190 -13.83 3.21 -3.62
CA MET A 190 -12.81 4.26 -3.53
C MET A 190 -12.00 4.12 -2.22
N PRO A 191 -10.75 4.65 -2.18
CA PRO A 191 -9.99 4.73 -0.94
C PRO A 191 -10.78 5.41 0.18
N ARG A 192 -10.61 4.94 1.41
CA ARG A 192 -11.39 5.40 2.56
C ARG A 192 -11.19 6.89 2.85
N ASN A 193 -10.01 7.43 2.59
CA ASN A 193 -9.66 8.84 2.78
C ASN A 193 -9.79 9.67 1.48
N TYR A 194 -10.46 9.13 0.46
CA TYR A 194 -10.67 9.85 -0.78
C TYR A 194 -11.50 11.12 -0.55
N LYS A 195 -11.01 12.22 -1.11
CA LYS A 195 -11.66 13.53 -1.12
C LYS A 195 -12.05 13.89 -2.55
N GLU A 196 -13.32 14.22 -2.74
CA GLU A 196 -13.81 14.65 -4.04
C GLU A 196 -13.07 15.94 -4.46
N PRO A 197 -12.40 15.96 -5.63
CA PRO A 197 -11.70 17.14 -6.09
C PRO A 197 -12.70 18.24 -6.46
N THR A 198 -12.31 19.51 -6.31
CA THR A 198 -13.13 20.60 -6.83
C THR A 198 -13.19 20.52 -8.36
N PRO A 199 -14.29 20.98 -9.00
CA PRO A 199 -14.39 21.02 -10.46
C PRO A 199 -13.19 21.73 -11.11
N ARG A 200 -12.76 21.21 -12.27
CA ARG A 200 -11.68 21.82 -13.05
C ARG A 200 -12.11 23.19 -13.55
N HIS A 201 -11.57 24.25 -12.95
CA HIS A 201 -11.70 25.60 -13.47
C HIS A 201 -10.53 25.87 -14.43
N PHE A 202 -10.83 26.41 -15.60
CA PHE A 202 -9.85 26.64 -16.68
C PHE A 202 -8.69 27.59 -16.32
N ARG A 203 -8.82 28.38 -15.24
CA ARG A 203 -7.97 29.55 -15.02
C ARG A 203 -6.72 29.27 -14.19
N ASP A 204 -6.72 28.32 -13.25
CA ASP A 204 -5.54 28.03 -12.42
C ASP A 204 -5.52 26.60 -11.88
N THR A 205 -4.31 26.03 -11.75
CA THR A 205 -4.13 24.76 -11.02
C THR A 205 -4.22 25.03 -9.52
N PRO A 206 -5.10 24.35 -8.77
CA PRO A 206 -5.31 24.61 -7.36
C PRO A 206 -4.03 24.28 -6.56
N PRO A 207 -3.78 25.00 -5.46
CA PRO A 207 -2.69 24.67 -4.56
C PRO A 207 -2.92 23.28 -3.96
N ARG A 208 -1.82 22.54 -3.72
CA ARG A 208 -1.89 21.25 -3.03
C ARG A 208 -2.43 21.44 -1.62
N SER A 209 -3.22 20.48 -1.14
CA SER A 209 -3.77 20.46 0.21
C SER A 209 -2.66 20.62 1.27
N GLY A 210 -2.94 21.43 2.28
CA GLY A 210 -2.02 21.65 3.41
C GLY A 210 -2.04 20.46 4.36
N GLY A 211 -1.13 19.49 4.18
CA GLY A 211 -0.89 18.41 5.15
C GLY A 211 0.19 18.76 6.18
N ARG A 212 0.26 18.00 7.28
CA ARG A 212 1.28 18.20 8.32
C ARG A 212 2.66 18.02 7.70
N ARG A 213 3.41 19.12 7.54
CA ARG A 213 4.84 19.02 7.26
C ARG A 213 5.46 18.30 8.45
N CYS A 214 6.18 17.21 8.19
CA CYS A 214 7.02 16.58 9.19
C CYS A 214 8.07 17.61 9.64
N PHE A 215 7.77 18.30 10.74
CA PHE A 215 8.71 19.23 11.36
C PHE A 215 9.75 18.36 12.05
N ARG A 216 11.00 18.39 11.56
CA ARG A 216 12.15 17.87 12.30
C ARG A 216 12.17 18.55 13.67
N ARG A 217 11.67 17.90 14.72
CA ARG A 217 11.93 18.35 16.09
C ARG A 217 13.41 18.09 16.35
N GLY A 218 14.22 19.14 16.26
CA GLY A 218 15.62 19.10 16.63
C GLY A 218 15.75 18.64 18.08
N LEU A 219 16.39 17.49 18.28
CA LEU A 219 16.89 17.06 19.57
C LEU A 219 17.96 18.05 20.04
N THR A 220 17.55 19.07 20.79
CA THR A 220 18.45 19.88 21.63
C THR A 220 18.10 19.63 23.09
N GLY A 221 18.36 18.41 23.56
CA GLY A 221 18.41 18.11 24.99
C GLY A 221 19.66 18.76 25.59
N ARG A 222 19.51 19.96 26.16
CA ARG A 222 20.50 20.48 27.10
C ARG A 222 20.47 19.60 28.35
N ARG A 223 21.58 18.89 28.61
CA ARG A 223 21.82 18.23 29.89
C ARG A 223 21.86 19.29 30.99
N ALA A 224 21.02 19.12 32.01
CA ALA A 224 21.19 19.78 33.28
C ALA A 224 22.52 19.28 33.90
N LEU A 225 23.41 20.21 34.22
CA LEU A 225 24.54 19.97 35.12
C LEU A 225 23.99 20.09 36.53
N ASP A 226 23.97 18.97 37.24
CA ASP A 226 23.74 18.90 38.67
C ASP A 226 25.06 19.25 39.37
N SER A 227 25.12 20.40 40.04
CA SER A 227 26.26 20.83 40.83
C SER A 227 26.02 20.48 42.29
N SER A 228 26.69 19.43 42.74
CA SER A 228 26.92 19.15 44.14
C SER A 228 27.89 20.18 44.73
N ARG A 229 27.44 20.90 45.75
CA ARG A 229 28.22 21.44 46.88
C ARG A 229 27.28 21.97 47.95
#